data_AF-A0A3Q7F3I4-F1
#
_entry.id   AF-A0A3Q7F3I4-F1
#
_cell.length_a   1.000
_cell.length_b   1.000
_cell.length_c   1.000
_cell.angle_alpha   90.00
_cell.angle_beta   90.00
_cell.angle_gamma   90.00
#
_symmetry.space_group_name_H-M   'P 1'
#
loop_
_entity.id
_entity.type
_entity.pdbx_description
1 polymer ?
#
loop_
_entity_poly.entity_id
_entity_poly.type
_entity_poly.pdbx_seq_one_letter_code
_entity_poly.pdbx_strand_id
1 'polypeptide(L)'
;MEEQDACLFGDIVLRSFCPQILIVSTPNYEYNVILQKSTPQYQEDDPDEKSQQQLCKFRNHDHKFEWTRQQFCEWASELALRHNYDVVFSGVGGEANKEPGFASQIAVFRRNDRSPVNADFPEHYDVIWEWSSDNK
;
A
#
# COMPACT_ATOMS: atom_id res chain seq x y z
N MET A 1 -6.00 -6.95 8.18
CA MET A 1 -5.89 -5.49 8.09
C MET A 1 -7.00 -5.07 7.17
N GLU A 2 -8.10 -4.59 7.73
CA GLU A 2 -9.18 -4.01 6.95
C GLU A 2 -8.75 -2.63 6.42
N GLU A 3 -9.52 -2.04 5.51
CA GLU A 3 -9.19 -0.72 4.93
C GLU A 3 -9.03 0.37 6.01
N GLN A 4 -9.84 0.30 7.07
CA GLN A 4 -9.79 1.24 8.20
C GLN A 4 -8.47 1.15 8.97
N ASP A 5 -7.90 -0.06 9.09
CA ASP A 5 -6.61 -0.26 9.74
C ASP A 5 -5.48 0.38 8.93
N ALA A 6 -5.60 0.43 7.59
CA ALA A 6 -4.64 1.11 6.72
C ALA A 6 -4.66 2.64 6.90
N CYS A 7 -5.84 3.21 7.12
CA CYS A 7 -5.98 4.63 7.50
C CYS A 7 -5.34 4.90 8.87
N LEU A 8 -5.64 4.07 9.87
CA LEU A 8 -5.04 4.19 11.20
C LEU A 8 -3.52 4.06 11.16
N PHE A 9 -3.00 3.10 10.39
CA PHE A 9 -1.56 2.95 10.14
C PHE A 9 -0.96 4.24 9.59
N GLY A 10 -1.57 4.82 8.54
CA GLY A 10 -1.08 6.06 7.94
C GLY A 10 -1.02 7.22 8.93
N ASP A 11 -2.08 7.38 9.73
CA ASP A 11 -2.14 8.43 10.75
C ASP A 11 -1.05 8.23 11.82
N ILE A 12 -0.86 7.00 12.32
CA ILE A 12 0.18 6.71 13.33
C ILE A 12 1.58 6.95 12.76
N VAL A 13 1.85 6.50 11.54
CA VAL A 13 3.18 6.65 10.92
C VAL A 13 3.52 8.11 10.70
N LEU A 14 2.65 8.89 10.07
CA LEU A 14 2.96 10.28 9.75
C LEU A 14 2.91 11.21 10.97
N ARG A 15 2.09 10.91 11.98
CA ARG A 15 1.96 11.74 13.19
C ARG A 15 2.91 11.37 14.31
N SER A 16 3.10 10.09 14.59
CA SER A 16 3.87 9.63 15.75
C SER A 16 5.31 9.33 15.36
N PHE A 17 5.52 8.58 14.27
CA PHE A 17 6.87 8.29 13.79
C PHE A 17 7.50 9.45 13.02
N CYS A 18 6.68 10.32 12.42
CA CYS A 18 7.10 11.53 11.73
C CYS A 18 8.33 11.31 10.80
N PRO A 19 8.37 10.28 9.93
CA PRO A 19 9.54 10.01 9.12
C PRO A 19 9.81 11.15 8.14
N GLN A 20 11.07 11.39 7.77
CA GLN A 20 11.38 12.35 6.71
C GLN A 20 10.84 11.90 5.35
N ILE A 21 10.90 10.58 5.09
CA ILE A 21 10.42 9.93 3.89
C ILE A 21 9.66 8.67 4.31
N LEU A 22 8.45 8.48 3.78
CA LEU A 22 7.72 7.21 3.84
C LEU A 22 7.45 6.73 2.42
N ILE A 23 7.67 5.45 2.16
CA ILE A 23 7.37 4.81 0.87
C ILE A 23 6.34 3.73 1.14
N VAL A 24 5.17 3.84 0.51
CA VAL A 24 4.11 2.85 0.58
C VAL A 24 3.95 2.23 -0.81
N SER A 25 3.91 0.90 -0.86
CA SER A 25 3.61 0.14 -2.07
C SER A 25 2.40 -0.75 -1.83
N THR A 26 1.52 -0.86 -2.81
CA THR A 26 0.36 -1.76 -2.78
C THR A 26 0.04 -2.26 -4.19
N PRO A 27 -0.59 -3.44 -4.37
CA PRO A 27 -1.11 -3.85 -5.66
C PRO A 27 -2.04 -2.78 -6.27
N ASN A 28 -1.98 -2.62 -7.60
CA ASN A 28 -3.02 -1.93 -8.36
C ASN A 28 -4.09 -2.95 -8.79
N TYR A 29 -5.29 -2.84 -8.24
CA TYR A 29 -6.40 -3.74 -8.55
C TYR A 29 -6.73 -3.81 -10.05
N GLU A 30 -6.62 -2.67 -10.75
CA GLU A 30 -6.94 -2.56 -12.18
C GLU A 30 -6.01 -3.42 -13.05
N TYR A 31 -4.80 -3.71 -12.57
CA TYR A 31 -3.82 -4.54 -13.29
C TYR A 31 -4.14 -6.04 -13.21
N ASN A 32 -5.00 -6.48 -12.28
CA ASN A 32 -5.29 -7.90 -12.06
C ASN A 32 -5.89 -8.59 -13.29
N VAL A 33 -6.63 -7.85 -14.11
CA VAL A 33 -7.20 -8.33 -15.37
C VAL A 33 -6.12 -8.90 -16.29
N ILE A 34 -4.93 -8.25 -16.33
CA ILE A 34 -3.82 -8.71 -17.16
C ILE A 34 -3.25 -10.02 -16.61
N LEU A 35 -2.99 -10.07 -15.30
CA LEU A 35 -2.36 -11.23 -14.66
C LEU A 35 -3.24 -12.48 -14.73
N GLN A 36 -4.56 -12.32 -14.57
CA GLN A 36 -5.50 -13.43 -14.62
C GLN A 36 -5.63 -14.01 -16.02
N LYS A 37 -5.58 -13.19 -17.07
CA LYS A 37 -5.58 -13.65 -18.47
C LYS A 37 -4.36 -14.51 -18.82
N SER A 38 -3.25 -14.31 -18.11
CA SER A 38 -2.02 -15.10 -18.29
C SER A 38 -1.94 -16.37 -17.45
N THR A 39 -2.91 -16.63 -16.56
CA THR A 39 -2.92 -17.85 -15.74
C THR A 39 -3.64 -18.97 -16.50
N PRO A 40 -3.03 -20.16 -16.69
CA PRO A 40 -3.74 -21.30 -17.26
C PRO A 40 -5.00 -21.59 -16.43
N GLN A 41 -6.15 -21.77 -17.07
CA GLN A 41 -7.40 -22.14 -16.42
C GLN A 41 -7.25 -23.51 -15.75
N TYR A 42 -6.79 -23.55 -14.50
CA TYR A 42 -7.19 -24.63 -13.59
C TYR A 42 -8.62 -24.29 -13.18
N GLN A 43 -9.56 -24.86 -13.92
CA GLN A 43 -10.99 -24.80 -13.65
C GLN A 43 -11.28 -25.39 -12.27
N GLU A 44 -11.38 -24.55 -11.25
CA GLU A 44 -12.41 -24.75 -10.23
C GLU A 44 -13.64 -23.99 -10.73
N ASP A 45 -14.33 -24.60 -11.71
CA ASP A 45 -15.63 -24.13 -12.19
C ASP A 45 -16.65 -24.40 -11.08
N ASP A 46 -16.89 -23.43 -10.22
CA ASP A 46 -18.13 -23.36 -9.44
C ASP A 46 -19.24 -22.84 -10.37
N PRO A 47 -20.22 -23.68 -10.74
CA PRO A 47 -21.25 -23.31 -11.71
C PRO A 47 -22.17 -22.16 -11.26
N ASP A 48 -22.17 -21.77 -9.98
CA ASP A 48 -23.01 -20.70 -9.44
C ASP A 48 -22.41 -19.28 -9.59
N GLU A 49 -21.14 -19.13 -9.99
CA GLU A 49 -20.48 -17.81 -10.17
C GLU A 49 -20.85 -17.07 -11.49
N LYS A 50 -21.72 -17.64 -12.34
CA LYS A 50 -22.00 -17.09 -13.68
C LYS A 50 -22.89 -15.84 -13.74
N SER A 51 -23.30 -15.30 -12.59
CA SER A 51 -24.33 -14.24 -12.53
C SER A 51 -23.83 -12.89 -12.00
N GLN A 52 -22.57 -12.77 -11.60
CA GLN A 52 -22.02 -11.51 -11.09
C GLN A 52 -21.03 -10.95 -12.11
N GLN A 53 -21.19 -9.68 -12.50
CA GLN A 53 -20.23 -8.95 -13.33
C GLN A 53 -18.82 -9.30 -12.86
N GLN A 54 -18.01 -9.88 -13.76
CA GLN A 54 -16.81 -10.63 -13.39
C GLN A 54 -15.77 -9.74 -12.69
N LEU A 55 -15.88 -9.66 -11.37
CA LEU A 55 -14.93 -8.98 -10.50
C LEU A 55 -13.60 -9.73 -10.61
N CYS A 56 -12.51 -9.02 -10.85
CA CYS A 56 -11.19 -9.63 -10.81
C CYS A 56 -10.91 -10.12 -9.39
N LYS A 57 -10.48 -11.38 -9.27
CA LYS A 57 -9.97 -11.94 -8.01
C LYS A 57 -8.79 -11.14 -7.47
N PHE A 58 -8.60 -11.10 -6.15
CA PHE A 58 -7.39 -10.56 -5.55
C PHE A 58 -6.18 -11.42 -5.92
N ARG A 59 -4.99 -10.82 -5.91
CA ARG A 59 -3.73 -11.53 -6.25
C ARG A 59 -3.35 -12.56 -5.21
N ASN A 60 -3.77 -12.36 -3.97
CA ASN A 60 -3.53 -13.26 -2.86
C ASN A 60 -4.82 -13.42 -2.03
N HIS A 61 -5.03 -14.61 -1.49
CA HIS A 61 -6.20 -14.98 -0.68
C HIS A 61 -6.19 -14.34 0.72
N ASP A 62 -5.02 -13.89 1.19
CA ASP A 62 -4.87 -13.20 2.47
C ASP A 62 -5.14 -11.68 2.37
N HIS A 63 -5.13 -11.11 1.16
CA HIS A 63 -5.43 -9.70 0.92
C HIS A 63 -6.86 -9.40 1.35
N LYS A 64 -7.03 -8.34 2.15
CA LYS A 64 -8.34 -7.92 2.64
C LYS A 64 -9.01 -6.92 1.70
N PHE A 65 -8.20 -6.15 0.98
CA PHE A 65 -8.63 -5.23 -0.06
C PHE A 65 -7.48 -5.03 -1.05
N GLU A 66 -7.81 -4.55 -2.24
CA GLU A 66 -6.82 -4.06 -3.21
C GLU A 66 -7.39 -2.79 -3.85
N TRP A 67 -6.64 -1.69 -3.78
CA TRP A 67 -7.10 -0.40 -4.28
C TRP A 67 -6.89 -0.25 -5.78
N THR A 68 -7.83 0.44 -6.43
CA THR A 68 -7.62 1.06 -7.74
C THR A 68 -6.58 2.19 -7.64
N ARG A 69 -6.13 2.71 -8.80
CA ARG A 69 -5.26 3.90 -8.84
C ARG A 69 -5.90 5.09 -8.16
N GLN A 70 -7.19 5.30 -8.44
CA GLN A 70 -7.96 6.40 -7.87
C GLN A 70 -8.05 6.30 -6.34
N GLN A 71 -8.48 5.15 -5.81
CA GLN A 71 -8.64 4.96 -4.37
C GLN A 71 -7.33 5.16 -3.61
N PHE A 72 -6.22 4.61 -4.12
CA PHE A 72 -4.91 4.78 -3.51
C PHE A 72 -4.43 6.24 -3.57
N CYS A 73 -4.66 6.94 -4.69
CA CYS A 73 -4.28 8.34 -4.84
C CYS A 73 -5.08 9.25 -3.90
N GLU A 74 -6.39 9.01 -3.77
CA GLU A 74 -7.25 9.75 -2.84
C GLU A 74 -6.79 9.56 -1.40
N TRP A 75 -6.66 8.30 -0.94
CA TRP A 75 -6.18 7.96 0.40
C TRP A 75 -4.83 8.63 0.72
N ALA A 76 -3.85 8.49 -0.17
CA ALA A 76 -2.51 9.01 0.06
C ALA A 76 -2.48 10.55 0.03
N SER A 77 -3.23 11.20 -0.86
CA SER A 77 -3.27 12.66 -0.97
C SER A 77 -3.92 13.29 0.25
N GLU A 78 -5.04 12.73 0.74
CA GLU A 78 -5.70 13.20 1.96
C GLU A 78 -4.81 13.03 3.19
N LEU A 79 -4.14 11.88 3.30
CA LEU A 79 -3.23 11.60 4.40
C LEU A 79 -2.03 12.55 4.40
N ALA A 80 -1.44 12.81 3.23
CA ALA A 80 -0.31 13.73 3.08
C ALA A 80 -0.71 15.17 3.50
N LEU A 81 -1.85 15.65 3.00
CA LEU A 81 -2.38 16.97 3.33
C LEU A 81 -2.63 17.12 4.84
N ARG A 82 -3.23 16.11 5.48
CA ARG A 82 -3.56 16.12 6.91
C ARG A 82 -2.33 16.26 7.81
N HIS A 83 -1.21 15.67 7.42
CA HIS A 83 0.00 15.57 8.26
C HIS A 83 1.16 16.46 7.79
N ASN A 84 0.94 17.39 6.85
CA ASN A 84 1.95 18.29 6.29
C ASN A 84 3.11 17.55 5.59
N TYR A 85 2.74 16.63 4.71
CA TYR A 85 3.63 15.95 3.77
C TYR A 85 3.27 16.30 2.33
N ASP A 86 4.28 16.31 1.46
CA ASP A 86 4.08 16.19 0.02
C ASP A 86 4.02 14.71 -0.37
N VAL A 87 3.24 14.36 -1.40
CA VAL A 87 3.18 13.00 -1.94
C VAL A 87 3.41 12.98 -3.44
N VAL A 88 4.21 12.01 -3.91
CA VAL A 88 4.43 11.75 -5.34
C VAL A 88 4.12 10.29 -5.64
N PHE A 89 3.38 10.06 -6.72
CA PHE A 89 2.95 8.74 -7.16
C PHE A 89 3.87 8.15 -8.23
N SER A 90 4.13 6.85 -8.14
CA SER A 90 4.89 6.06 -9.11
C SER A 90 4.44 4.59 -9.02
N GLY A 91 5.21 3.67 -9.60
CA GLY A 91 4.94 2.24 -9.50
C GLY A 91 5.99 1.39 -10.20
N VAL A 92 5.76 0.07 -10.17
CA VAL A 92 6.62 -0.94 -10.78
C VAL A 92 5.79 -1.92 -11.60
N GLY A 93 6.34 -2.33 -12.75
CA GLY A 93 5.71 -3.21 -13.72
C GLY A 93 4.68 -2.47 -14.57
N GLY A 94 4.80 -2.47 -15.89
CA GLY A 94 3.99 -1.60 -16.76
C GLY A 94 4.51 -0.16 -16.80
N GLU A 95 3.65 0.79 -17.23
CA GLU A 95 3.99 2.20 -17.42
C GLU A 95 2.80 3.09 -17.00
N ALA A 96 3.07 4.25 -16.38
CA ALA A 96 2.01 5.15 -15.88
C ALA A 96 1.02 5.61 -16.97
N ASN A 97 1.51 5.89 -18.18
CA ASN A 97 0.73 6.48 -19.27
C ASN A 97 0.09 5.44 -20.19
N LYS A 98 0.11 4.16 -19.82
CA LYS A 98 -0.52 3.08 -20.58
C LYS A 98 -1.48 2.35 -19.68
N GLU A 99 -2.70 2.13 -20.13
CA GLU A 99 -3.66 1.32 -19.40
C GLU A 99 -3.14 -0.12 -19.20
N PRO A 100 -3.26 -0.70 -17.99
CA PRO A 100 -3.95 -0.21 -16.78
C PRO A 100 -3.05 0.55 -15.77
N GLY A 101 -1.89 1.02 -16.19
CA GLY A 101 -0.90 1.69 -15.36
C GLY A 101 0.15 0.71 -14.83
N PHE A 102 0.66 1.00 -13.63
CA PHE A 102 1.62 0.11 -12.98
C PHE A 102 0.94 -1.10 -12.32
N ALA A 103 1.66 -2.22 -12.24
CA ALA A 103 1.20 -3.43 -11.56
C ALA A 103 1.20 -3.26 -10.04
N SER A 104 2.24 -2.63 -9.49
CA SER A 104 2.29 -2.16 -8.12
C SER A 104 2.36 -0.65 -8.12
N GLN A 105 1.49 0.00 -7.35
CA GLN A 105 1.43 1.45 -7.20
C GLN A 105 2.17 1.87 -5.93
N ILE A 106 2.86 3.01 -6.01
CA ILE A 106 3.76 3.51 -4.97
C ILE A 106 3.43 4.97 -4.69
N ALA A 107 3.30 5.32 -3.40
CA ALA A 107 3.23 6.69 -2.91
C ALA A 107 4.47 7.00 -2.09
N VAL A 108 5.19 8.07 -2.46
CA VAL A 108 6.36 8.56 -1.75
C VAL A 108 5.99 9.85 -1.04
N PHE A 109 5.89 9.77 0.28
CA PHE A 109 5.62 10.91 1.15
C PHE A 109 6.94 11.56 1.55
N ARG A 110 6.99 12.89 1.52
CA ARG A 110 8.12 13.70 2.01
C ARG A 110 7.63 14.72 3.01
N ARG A 111 8.25 14.74 4.18
CA ARG A 111 7.87 15.67 5.25
C ARG A 111 8.30 17.09 4.86
N ASN A 112 7.36 18.04 4.95
CA ASN A 112 7.64 19.43 4.59
C ASN A 112 8.41 20.18 5.69
N ASP A 113 8.20 19.78 6.95
CA ASP A 113 8.96 20.28 8.09
C ASP A 113 10.16 19.37 8.40
N ARG A 114 11.35 19.95 8.59
CA ARG A 114 12.58 19.21 8.97
C ARG A 114 12.91 19.32 10.45
N SER A 115 12.02 19.92 11.25
CA SER A 115 12.18 20.02 12.69
C SER A 115 12.36 18.64 13.35
N PRO A 116 13.26 18.50 14.33
CA PRO A 116 13.37 17.27 15.10
C PRO A 116 12.07 17.05 15.88
N VAL A 117 11.47 15.88 15.71
CA VAL A 117 10.27 15.49 16.45
C VAL A 117 10.74 14.68 17.65
N ASN A 118 10.40 15.16 18.85
CA ASN A 118 10.61 14.41 20.08
C ASN A 118 9.43 13.45 20.24
N ALA A 119 9.56 12.26 19.68
CA ALA A 119 8.53 11.23 19.76
C ALA A 119 8.87 10.31 20.94
N ASP A 120 8.01 10.36 21.96
CA ASP A 120 8.04 9.41 23.06
C ASP A 120 7.26 8.17 22.60
N PHE A 121 7.96 7.07 22.33
CA PHE A 121 7.34 5.82 21.93
C PHE A 121 7.20 4.94 23.16
N PRO A 122 5.99 4.53 23.52
CA PRO A 122 5.85 3.46 24.49
C PRO A 122 6.49 2.19 23.91
N GLU A 123 7.26 1.47 24.72
CA GLU A 123 7.82 0.18 24.34
C GLU A 123 6.70 -0.85 24.17
N HIS A 124 6.16 -0.93 22.95
CA HIS A 124 5.10 -1.85 22.56
C HIS A 124 5.62 -3.08 21.79
N TYR A 125 6.91 -3.10 21.46
CA TYR A 125 7.52 -4.15 20.67
C TYR A 125 8.50 -4.95 21.51
N ASP A 126 8.38 -6.28 21.46
CA ASP A 126 9.37 -7.19 22.04
C ASP A 126 10.56 -7.33 21.08
N VAL A 127 11.76 -6.96 21.54
CA VAL A 127 12.99 -7.14 20.76
C VAL A 127 13.31 -8.64 20.67
N ILE A 128 13.05 -9.22 19.50
CA ILE A 128 13.35 -10.64 19.24
C ILE A 128 14.83 -10.89 18.91
N TRP A 129 15.52 -9.88 18.40
CA TRP A 129 16.94 -9.95 18.01
C TRP A 129 17.53 -8.55 17.94
N GLU A 130 18.72 -8.37 18.54
CA GLU A 130 19.48 -7.12 18.51
C GLU A 130 20.93 -7.41 18.11
N TRP A 131 21.49 -6.51 17.31
CA TRP A 131 22.89 -6.55 16.94
C TRP A 131 23.49 -5.15 17.02
N SER A 132 24.65 -5.03 17.66
CA SER A 132 25.47 -3.83 17.70
C SER A 132 26.88 -4.14 17.22
N SER A 133 27.47 -3.21 16.45
CA SER A 133 28.86 -3.30 16.02
C SER A 133 29.85 -3.31 17.18
N ASP A 134 29.45 -2.79 18.34
CA ASP A 134 30.26 -2.70 19.55
C ASP A 134 30.37 -4.05 20.29
N ASN A 135 29.53 -5.03 19.93
CA ASN A 135 29.55 -6.39 20.48
C ASN A 135 30.56 -7.31 19.73
N LYS A 136 31.65 -6.74 19.19
CA LYS A 136 32.73 -7.47 18.52
C LYS A 136 34.03 -7.46 19.31
#